data_AF-A0A1V5QPM7-F1
#
_entry.id   AF-A0A1V5QPM7-F1
#
_cell.length_a   1.000
_cell.length_b   1.000
_cell.length_c   1.000
_cell.angle_alpha   90.00
_cell.angle_beta   90.00
_cell.angle_gamma   90.00
#
_symmetry.space_group_name_H-M   'P 1'
#
loop_
_entity.id
_entity.type
_entity.pdbx_description
1 polymer ?
#
loop_
_entity_poly.entity_id
_entity_poly.type
_entity_poly.pdbx_seq_one_letter_code
_entity_poly.pdbx_strand_id
1 'polypeptide(L)'
;MYKLIQSGRRIGLILKVKNKFVINENNWPKLKEFLQELLKQEMSFDKRVPKNSIIYFKSEKEILFSTSETINASKAAFLAFSEFGIKVLPLTNYYYLPKRKLSAKEVFDQALLITKTDFGYRNLVFLAMFLLKNNIKSDDEIVKNLYRVFAGIDLPNYPSKKDLQEKAKLYGLRLV
;
A
#
# COMPACT_ATOMS: atom_id res chain seq x y z
N MET A 1 -21.47 10.48 -3.53
CA MET A 1 -20.39 11.27 -2.88
C MET A 1 -20.81 12.71 -2.54
N TYR A 2 -21.39 13.48 -3.47
CA TYR A 2 -21.81 14.89 -3.24
C TYR A 2 -22.84 15.08 -2.10
N LYS A 3 -23.84 14.18 -1.96
CA LYS A 3 -24.86 14.24 -0.90
C LYS A 3 -24.28 14.10 0.52
N LEU A 4 -23.32 13.19 0.73
CA LEU A 4 -22.66 12.99 2.04
C LEU A 4 -21.86 14.22 2.47
N ILE A 5 -21.13 14.84 1.53
CA ILE A 5 -20.38 16.07 1.81
C ILE A 5 -21.35 17.21 2.15
N GLN A 6 -22.44 17.36 1.40
CA GLN A 6 -23.46 18.37 1.69
C GLN A 6 -24.12 18.16 3.06
N SER A 7 -24.52 16.93 3.38
CA SER A 7 -25.08 16.60 4.70
C SER A 7 -24.09 16.87 5.82
N GLY A 8 -22.83 16.46 5.67
CA GLY A 8 -21.77 16.73 6.64
C GLY A 8 -21.51 18.22 6.83
N ARG A 9 -21.62 19.03 5.77
CA ARG A 9 -21.55 20.50 5.90
C ARG A 9 -22.73 21.09 6.66
N ARG A 10 -23.95 20.58 6.46
CA ARG A 10 -25.16 21.07 7.15
C ARG A 10 -25.08 20.90 8.66
N ILE A 11 -24.49 19.80 9.14
CA ILE A 11 -24.32 19.51 10.58
C ILE A 11 -22.99 20.01 11.14
N GLY A 12 -22.23 20.81 10.38
CA GLY A 12 -20.94 21.36 10.81
C GLY A 12 -19.81 20.33 10.96
N LEU A 13 -19.99 19.11 10.44
CA LEU A 13 -19.01 18.02 10.45
C LEU A 13 -17.84 18.28 9.48
N ILE A 14 -18.16 18.87 8.32
CA ILE A 14 -17.21 19.11 7.23
C ILE A 14 -17.10 20.62 6.99
N LEU A 15 -15.87 21.13 6.96
CA LEU A 15 -15.55 22.49 6.53
C LEU A 15 -15.00 22.45 5.10
N LYS A 16 -15.29 23.52 4.34
CA LYS A 16 -14.61 23.77 3.07
C LYS A 16 -13.49 24.78 3.34
N VAL A 17 -12.24 24.34 3.26
CA VAL A 17 -11.05 25.19 3.43
C VAL A 17 -10.35 25.26 2.07
N LYS A 18 -10.36 26.46 1.46
CA LYS A 18 -9.92 26.67 0.07
C LYS A 18 -10.66 25.69 -0.88
N ASN A 19 -9.91 24.80 -1.53
CA ASN A 19 -10.43 23.78 -2.45
C ASN A 19 -10.49 22.37 -1.85
N LYS A 20 -10.37 22.22 -0.52
CA LYS A 20 -10.41 20.93 0.16
C LYS A 20 -11.55 20.87 1.18
N PHE A 21 -12.10 19.68 1.36
CA PHE A 21 -13.03 19.38 2.44
C PHE A 21 -12.26 18.75 3.60
N VAL A 22 -12.44 19.28 4.81
CA VAL A 22 -11.75 18.81 6.02
C VAL A 22 -12.77 18.58 7.13
N ILE A 23 -12.47 17.67 8.05
CA ILE A 23 -13.28 17.44 9.24
C ILE A 23 -13.15 18.66 10.17
N ASN A 24 -14.27 19.09 10.74
CA ASN A 24 -14.29 20.14 11.74
C ASN A 24 -13.88 19.59 13.12
N GLU A 25 -12.58 19.51 13.39
CA GLU A 25 -12.07 19.00 14.67
C GLU A 25 -12.45 19.92 15.87
N ASN A 26 -12.85 21.18 15.64
CA ASN A 26 -13.31 22.06 16.73
C ASN A 26 -14.70 21.66 17.25
N ASN A 27 -15.64 21.40 16.34
CA ASN A 27 -17.00 21.00 16.71
C ASN A 27 -17.09 19.50 16.99
N TRP A 28 -16.18 18.71 16.42
CA TRP A 28 -16.17 17.26 16.49
C TRP A 28 -14.78 16.71 16.86
N PRO A 29 -14.24 17.05 18.04
CA PRO A 29 -12.85 16.77 18.41
C PRO A 29 -12.51 15.27 18.43
N LYS A 30 -13.50 14.42 18.74
CA LYS A 30 -13.32 12.96 18.80
C LYS A 30 -13.70 12.23 17.52
N LEU A 31 -14.26 12.90 16.51
CA LEU A 31 -14.77 12.21 15.32
C LEU A 31 -13.65 11.52 14.55
N LYS A 32 -12.49 12.17 14.43
CA LYS A 32 -11.35 11.59 13.72
C LYS A 32 -10.91 10.28 14.37
N GLU A 33 -10.73 10.30 15.69
CA GLU A 33 -10.39 9.11 16.47
C GLU A 33 -11.48 8.03 16.34
N PHE A 34 -12.75 8.41 16.48
CA PHE A 34 -13.88 7.49 16.31
C PHE A 34 -13.89 6.83 14.92
N LEU A 35 -13.71 7.60 13.84
CA LEU A 35 -13.67 7.06 12.48
C LEU A 35 -12.46 6.15 12.28
N GLN A 36 -11.31 6.46 12.89
CA GLN A 36 -10.14 5.59 12.86
C GLN A 36 -10.38 4.27 13.60
N GLU A 37 -11.00 4.29 14.78
CA GLU A 37 -11.36 3.08 15.52
C GLU A 37 -12.44 2.26 14.83
N LEU A 38 -13.45 2.92 14.24
CA LEU A 38 -14.47 2.25 13.44
C LEU A 38 -13.84 1.54 12.24
N LEU A 39 -12.94 2.21 11.51
CA LEU A 39 -12.20 1.59 10.41
C LEU A 39 -11.35 0.41 10.88
N LYS A 40 -10.66 0.53 12.03
CA LYS A 40 -9.91 -0.60 12.61
C LYS A 40 -10.83 -1.78 12.91
N GLN A 41 -11.99 -1.54 13.50
CA GLN A 41 -12.98 -2.57 13.79
C GLN A 41 -13.49 -3.23 12.50
N GLU A 42 -13.87 -2.45 11.49
CA GLU A 42 -14.34 -2.97 10.19
C GLU A 42 -13.28 -3.81 9.48
N MET A 43 -12.01 -3.46 9.64
CA MET A 43 -10.85 -4.14 9.07
C MET A 43 -10.35 -5.32 9.92
N SER A 44 -10.82 -5.48 11.15
CA SER A 44 -10.37 -6.55 12.05
C SER A 44 -10.87 -7.95 11.68
N PHE A 45 -11.96 -8.04 10.90
CA PHE A 45 -12.59 -9.31 10.58
C PHE A 45 -13.29 -9.30 9.21
N ASP A 46 -13.12 -10.40 8.47
CA ASP A 46 -13.95 -10.74 7.31
C ASP A 46 -14.05 -12.27 7.19
N LYS A 47 -15.27 -12.79 7.02
CA LYS A 47 -15.51 -14.24 6.91
C LYS A 47 -14.85 -14.88 5.68
N ARG A 48 -14.44 -14.09 4.69
CA ARG A 48 -13.79 -14.57 3.45
C ARG A 48 -12.30 -14.85 3.63
N VAL A 49 -11.69 -14.41 4.73
CA VAL A 49 -10.25 -14.58 5.01
C VAL A 49 -10.04 -15.50 6.23
N PRO A 50 -8.90 -16.19 6.33
CA PRO A 50 -8.55 -16.97 7.51
C PRO A 50 -8.56 -16.12 8.78
N LYS A 51 -8.81 -16.77 9.92
CA LYS A 51 -8.68 -16.12 11.23
C LYS A 51 -7.23 -15.64 11.41
N ASN A 52 -7.04 -14.55 12.17
CA ASN A 52 -5.74 -13.92 12.42
C ASN A 52 -5.04 -13.34 11.17
N SER A 53 -5.76 -13.15 10.06
CA SER A 53 -5.25 -12.40 8.92
C SER A 53 -5.18 -10.90 9.22
N ILE A 54 -4.21 -10.21 8.64
CA ILE A 54 -4.17 -8.73 8.64
C ILE A 54 -4.79 -8.24 7.34
N ILE A 55 -5.88 -7.49 7.42
CA ILE A 55 -6.56 -6.93 6.25
C ILE A 55 -5.99 -5.52 5.96
N TYR A 56 -5.51 -5.30 4.74
CA TYR A 56 -4.98 -4.00 4.29
C TYR A 56 -5.99 -3.22 3.47
N PHE A 57 -6.87 -3.91 2.75
CA PHE A 57 -7.97 -3.30 2.01
C PHE A 57 -9.17 -4.26 1.98
N LYS A 58 -10.37 -3.69 2.13
CA LYS A 58 -11.62 -4.44 2.11
C LYS A 58 -12.70 -3.63 1.41
N SER A 59 -13.43 -4.31 0.54
CA SER A 59 -14.71 -3.88 -0.03
C SER A 59 -15.66 -5.07 -0.10
N GLU A 60 -16.89 -4.84 -0.55
CA GLU A 60 -17.85 -5.93 -0.78
C GLU A 60 -17.32 -6.97 -1.78
N LYS A 61 -16.55 -6.54 -2.78
CA LYS A 61 -16.09 -7.41 -3.87
C LYS A 61 -14.69 -7.95 -3.65
N GLU A 62 -13.82 -7.13 -3.05
CA GLU A 62 -12.38 -7.36 -3.07
C GLU A 62 -11.76 -7.24 -1.68
N ILE A 63 -10.74 -8.04 -1.42
CA ILE A 63 -9.96 -7.98 -0.17
C ILE A 63 -8.49 -8.19 -0.47
N LEU A 64 -7.64 -7.35 0.10
CA LEU A 64 -6.20 -7.55 0.23
C LEU A 64 -5.86 -7.83 1.69
N PHE A 65 -5.18 -8.94 1.94
CA PHE A 65 -4.81 -9.34 3.30
C PHE A 65 -3.50 -10.11 3.32
N SER A 66 -2.92 -10.27 4.51
CA SER A 66 -1.80 -11.17 4.77
C SER A 66 -2.15 -12.22 5.81
N THR A 67 -1.49 -13.37 5.70
CA THR A 67 -1.60 -14.47 6.67
C THR A 67 -0.30 -15.28 6.65
N SER A 68 -0.02 -16.00 7.74
CA SER A 68 1.06 -16.99 7.79
C SER A 68 0.70 -18.27 7.02
N GLU A 69 -0.59 -18.53 6.82
CA GLU A 69 -1.08 -19.73 6.15
C GLU A 69 -0.83 -19.65 4.63
N THR A 70 -0.66 -20.83 4.02
CA THR A 70 -0.71 -20.94 2.56
C THR A 70 -2.14 -21.22 2.14
N ILE A 71 -2.73 -20.33 1.34
CA ILE A 71 -4.12 -20.46 0.92
C ILE A 71 -4.27 -20.42 -0.60
N ASN A 72 -5.35 -21.02 -1.08
CA ASN A 72 -5.68 -21.07 -2.49
C ASN A 72 -6.36 -19.77 -2.96
N ALA A 73 -5.63 -18.67 -2.99
CA ALA A 73 -6.08 -17.36 -3.45
C ALA A 73 -5.08 -16.74 -4.45
N SER A 74 -5.37 -15.57 -4.99
CA SER A 74 -4.39 -14.86 -5.82
C SER A 74 -3.25 -14.37 -4.96
N LYS A 75 -2.01 -14.72 -5.32
CA LYS A 75 -0.84 -14.09 -4.70
C LYS A 75 -0.88 -12.60 -4.99
N ALA A 76 -0.57 -11.79 -3.98
CA ALA A 76 -0.64 -10.34 -4.04
C ALA A 76 0.68 -9.72 -3.57
N ALA A 77 0.84 -8.41 -3.82
CA ALA A 77 1.96 -7.61 -3.33
C ALA A 77 3.33 -8.31 -3.48
N PHE A 78 4.16 -8.29 -2.44
CA PHE A 78 5.51 -8.88 -2.45
C PHE A 78 5.51 -10.37 -2.81
N LEU A 79 4.48 -11.14 -2.45
CA LEU A 79 4.41 -12.57 -2.77
C LEU A 79 4.26 -12.81 -4.28
N ALA A 80 3.56 -11.92 -4.97
CA ALA A 80 3.34 -11.99 -6.42
C ALA A 80 4.55 -11.50 -7.24
N PHE A 81 5.56 -10.87 -6.62
CA PHE A 81 6.70 -10.28 -7.36
C PHE A 81 7.46 -11.29 -8.21
N SER A 82 7.53 -12.55 -7.77
CA SER A 82 8.18 -13.64 -8.50
C SER A 82 7.56 -13.89 -9.88
N GLU A 83 6.26 -13.65 -10.02
CA GLU A 83 5.52 -13.77 -11.29
C GLU A 83 5.89 -12.65 -12.29
N PHE A 84 6.53 -11.58 -11.81
CA PHE A 84 6.99 -10.43 -12.60
C PHE A 84 8.52 -10.29 -12.59
N GLY A 85 9.23 -11.40 -12.36
CA GLY A 85 10.68 -11.47 -12.50
C GLY A 85 11.49 -10.94 -11.32
N ILE A 86 10.86 -10.64 -10.18
CA ILE A 86 11.53 -10.24 -8.93
C ILE A 86 11.31 -11.32 -7.87
N LYS A 87 12.28 -12.21 -7.70
CA LYS A 87 12.19 -13.29 -6.70
C LYS A 87 12.45 -12.74 -5.29
N VAL A 88 11.42 -12.75 -4.46
CA VAL A 88 11.51 -12.39 -3.03
C VAL A 88 10.95 -13.51 -2.18
N LEU A 89 11.51 -13.69 -0.98
CA LEU A 89 11.01 -14.62 0.03
C LEU A 89 10.36 -13.80 1.16
N PRO A 90 9.11 -13.35 1.02
CA PRO A 90 8.47 -12.57 2.07
C PRO A 90 8.26 -13.43 3.32
N LEU A 91 8.36 -12.83 4.51
CA LEU A 91 8.10 -13.53 5.78
C LEU A 91 6.61 -13.82 5.98
N THR A 92 5.75 -13.02 5.33
CA THR A 92 4.30 -13.14 5.39
C THR A 92 3.75 -13.33 3.98
N ASN A 93 2.72 -14.16 3.84
CA ASN A 93 2.06 -14.34 2.56
C ASN A 93 0.98 -13.27 2.38
N TYR A 94 0.93 -12.68 1.18
CA TYR A 94 -0.07 -11.67 0.82
C TYR A 94 -1.00 -12.22 -0.25
N TYR A 95 -2.30 -12.06 -0.05
CA TYR A 95 -3.32 -12.60 -0.93
C TYR A 95 -4.38 -11.58 -1.28
N TYR A 96 -5.01 -11.83 -2.41
CA TYR A 96 -6.11 -11.06 -2.93
C TYR A 96 -7.31 -11.94 -3.26
N LEU A 97 -8.49 -11.45 -2.89
CA LEU A 97 -9.78 -12.01 -3.27
C LEU A 97 -10.57 -10.96 -4.08
N PRO A 98 -11.36 -11.37 -5.10
CA PRO A 98 -11.57 -12.75 -5.53
C PRO A 98 -10.35 -13.30 -6.28
N LYS A 99 -10.23 -14.62 -6.34
CA LYS A 99 -9.11 -15.27 -7.04
C LYS A 99 -9.20 -14.98 -8.54
N ARG A 100 -8.24 -14.22 -9.05
CA ARG A 100 -8.02 -13.86 -10.47
C ARG A 100 -6.56 -13.57 -10.78
N LYS A 101 -6.20 -13.50 -12.06
CA LYS A 101 -4.88 -13.00 -12.45
C LYS A 101 -4.78 -11.50 -12.17
N LEU A 102 -3.72 -11.07 -11.50
CA LEU A 102 -3.43 -9.66 -11.24
C LEU A 102 -2.41 -9.13 -12.27
N SER A 103 -2.54 -7.85 -12.62
CA SER A 103 -1.55 -7.14 -13.43
C SER A 103 -0.35 -6.68 -12.60
N ALA A 104 0.76 -6.36 -13.27
CA ALA A 104 1.96 -5.82 -12.60
C ALA A 104 1.64 -4.53 -11.82
N LYS A 105 0.77 -3.67 -12.38
CA LYS A 105 0.36 -2.42 -11.74
C LYS A 105 -0.45 -2.66 -10.47
N GLU A 106 -1.39 -3.59 -10.48
CA GLU A 106 -2.17 -3.94 -9.30
C GLU A 106 -1.29 -4.53 -8.20
N VAL A 107 -0.38 -5.44 -8.56
CA VAL A 107 0.58 -6.02 -7.61
C VAL A 107 1.47 -4.94 -7.00
N PHE A 108 1.93 -3.98 -7.82
CA PHE A 108 2.70 -2.84 -7.34
C PHE A 108 1.90 -1.97 -6.38
N ASP A 109 0.65 -1.62 -6.73
CA ASP A 109 -0.20 -0.75 -5.90
C ASP A 109 -0.52 -1.39 -4.54
N GLN A 110 -0.73 -2.71 -4.53
CA GLN A 110 -0.92 -3.48 -3.29
C GLN A 110 0.34 -3.45 -2.42
N ALA A 111 1.52 -3.67 -3.01
CA ALA A 111 2.80 -3.59 -2.28
C ALA A 111 3.09 -2.18 -1.77
N LEU A 112 2.76 -1.16 -2.55
CA LEU A 112 2.87 0.24 -2.16
C LEU A 112 1.93 0.56 -0.98
N LEU A 113 0.68 0.09 -1.02
CA LEU A 113 -0.27 0.24 0.09
C LEU A 113 0.29 -0.38 1.37
N ILE A 114 0.81 -1.60 1.30
CA ILE A 114 1.43 -2.28 2.46
C ILE A 114 2.64 -1.49 2.96
N THR A 115 3.49 -0.96 2.07
CA THR A 115 4.66 -0.16 2.44
C THR A 115 4.29 1.14 3.15
N LYS A 116 3.12 1.72 2.86
CA LYS A 116 2.62 2.89 3.59
C LYS A 116 2.14 2.54 4.99
N THR A 117 1.58 1.34 5.17
CA THR A 117 1.12 0.86 6.48
C THR A 117 2.28 0.36 7.35
N ASP A 118 3.23 -0.34 6.73
CA ASP A 118 4.43 -0.90 7.35
C ASP A 118 5.66 -0.41 6.59
N PHE A 119 6.09 0.79 6.98
CA PHE A 119 7.22 1.48 6.35
C PHE A 119 8.53 0.86 6.82
N GLY A 120 9.06 -0.06 6.00
CA GLY A 120 10.28 -0.79 6.31
C GLY A 120 11.30 -0.72 5.18
N TYR A 121 12.59 -0.68 5.54
CA TYR A 121 13.71 -0.70 4.61
C TYR A 121 13.59 -1.81 3.57
N ARG A 122 13.27 -3.03 4.01
CA ARG A 122 13.09 -4.20 3.14
C ARG A 122 11.97 -4.02 2.12
N ASN A 123 10.83 -3.48 2.55
CA ASN A 123 9.67 -3.23 1.69
C ASN A 123 10.04 -2.22 0.60
N LEU A 124 10.75 -1.14 0.97
CA LEU A 124 11.26 -0.14 0.03
C LEU A 124 12.21 -0.73 -1.00
N VAL A 125 13.17 -1.57 -0.58
CA VAL A 125 14.10 -2.22 -1.50
C VAL A 125 13.34 -3.11 -2.49
N PHE A 126 12.40 -3.94 -2.04
CA PHE A 126 11.63 -4.79 -2.94
C PHE A 126 10.76 -3.97 -3.89
N LEU A 127 10.09 -2.94 -3.37
CA LEU A 127 9.25 -2.03 -4.16
C LEU A 127 10.08 -1.34 -5.25
N ALA A 128 11.30 -0.88 -4.91
CA ALA A 128 12.23 -0.27 -5.85
C ALA A 128 12.65 -1.23 -6.97
N MET A 129 12.97 -2.49 -6.64
CA MET A 129 13.33 -3.49 -7.65
C MET A 129 12.18 -3.76 -8.61
N PHE A 130 10.95 -3.89 -8.08
CA PHE A 130 9.76 -4.12 -8.89
C PHE A 130 9.43 -2.92 -9.78
N LEU A 131 9.55 -1.70 -9.23
CA LEU A 131 9.35 -0.43 -9.94
C LEU A 131 10.26 -0.34 -11.18
N LEU A 132 11.55 -0.64 -11.00
CA LEU A 132 12.56 -0.63 -12.08
C LEU A 132 12.29 -1.72 -13.11
N LYS A 133 12.05 -2.97 -12.67
CA LYS A 133 11.86 -4.11 -13.56
C LYS A 133 10.65 -3.94 -14.49
N ASN A 134 9.56 -3.40 -13.96
CA ASN A 134 8.28 -3.33 -14.65
C ASN A 134 7.94 -1.93 -15.19
N ASN A 135 8.86 -0.96 -15.08
CA ASN A 135 8.68 0.41 -15.54
C ASN A 135 7.36 1.06 -15.05
N ILE A 136 6.99 0.79 -13.80
CA ILE A 136 5.73 1.29 -13.24
C ILE A 136 5.84 2.81 -13.03
N LYS A 137 4.81 3.55 -13.43
CA LYS A 137 4.68 4.99 -13.14
C LYS A 137 3.62 5.19 -12.06
N SER A 138 3.92 6.05 -11.10
CA SER A 138 3.00 6.43 -10.03
C SER A 138 3.36 7.82 -9.50
N ASP A 139 2.36 8.62 -9.18
CA ASP A 139 2.53 9.94 -8.58
C ASP A 139 2.69 9.90 -7.05
N ASP A 140 2.74 8.70 -6.47
CA ASP A 140 2.88 8.50 -5.05
C ASP A 140 4.20 9.07 -4.51
N GLU A 141 4.15 9.62 -3.30
CA GLU A 141 5.32 10.23 -2.66
C GLU A 141 6.46 9.23 -2.43
N ILE A 142 6.15 7.98 -2.05
CA ILE A 142 7.17 6.94 -1.89
C ILE A 142 7.88 6.68 -3.22
N VAL A 143 7.13 6.65 -4.32
CA VAL A 143 7.68 6.40 -5.66
C VAL A 143 8.54 7.57 -6.12
N LYS A 144 8.08 8.81 -5.91
CA LYS A 144 8.87 10.02 -6.18
C LYS A 144 10.17 10.03 -5.39
N ASN A 145 10.12 9.66 -4.12
CA ASN A 145 11.31 9.57 -3.27
C ASN A 145 12.26 8.46 -3.73
N LEU A 146 11.75 7.30 -4.14
CA LEU A 146 12.58 6.25 -4.74
C LEU A 146 13.30 6.73 -6.00
N TYR A 147 12.64 7.51 -6.87
CA TYR A 147 13.30 8.11 -8.04
C TYR A 147 14.40 9.12 -7.65
N ARG A 148 14.19 9.90 -6.59
CA ARG A 148 15.22 10.79 -6.04
C ARG A 148 16.44 10.01 -5.54
N VAL A 149 16.21 8.88 -4.86
CA VAL A 149 17.29 7.98 -4.44
C VAL A 149 18.01 7.38 -5.65
N PHE A 150 17.30 6.96 -6.69
CA PHE A 150 17.94 6.49 -7.93
C PHE A 150 18.83 7.57 -8.56
N ALA A 151 18.43 8.84 -8.49
CA ALA A 151 19.24 9.98 -8.90
C ALA A 151 20.45 10.26 -7.99
N GLY A 152 20.57 9.58 -6.85
CA GLY A 152 21.68 9.74 -5.90
C GLY A 152 21.40 10.71 -4.76
N ILE A 153 20.15 11.11 -4.55
CA ILE A 153 19.75 11.94 -3.42
C ILE A 153 19.53 11.04 -2.20
N ASP A 154 20.33 11.24 -1.16
CA ASP A 154 20.12 10.55 0.12
C ASP A 154 18.89 11.11 0.83
N LEU A 155 17.97 10.21 1.22
CA LEU A 155 16.74 10.55 1.92
C LEU A 155 16.69 9.80 3.26
N PRO A 156 16.34 10.47 4.37
CA PRO A 156 16.17 9.80 5.65
C PRO A 156 15.18 8.65 5.57
N ASN A 157 15.52 7.52 6.18
CA ASN A 157 14.71 6.28 6.21
C ASN A 157 14.49 5.59 4.85
N TYR A 158 15.17 6.02 3.78
CA TYR A 158 15.20 5.30 2.51
C TYR A 158 16.54 4.55 2.34
N PRO A 159 16.57 3.47 1.55
CA PRO A 159 17.82 2.83 1.15
C PRO A 159 18.73 3.79 0.39
N SER A 160 20.05 3.61 0.48
CA SER A 160 20.98 4.40 -0.31
C SER A 160 20.96 3.97 -1.79
N LYS A 161 21.44 4.83 -2.70
CA LYS A 161 21.64 4.44 -4.11
C LYS A 161 22.53 3.20 -4.23
N LYS A 162 23.57 3.11 -3.40
CA LYS A 162 24.51 1.98 -3.39
C LYS A 162 23.79 0.68 -3.02
N ASP A 163 22.97 0.68 -1.99
CA ASP A 163 22.20 -0.50 -1.56
C ASP A 163 21.27 -0.98 -2.69
N LEU A 164 20.58 -0.04 -3.33
CA LEU A 164 19.68 -0.33 -4.45
C LEU A 164 20.46 -0.83 -5.68
N GLN A 165 21.66 -0.32 -5.95
CA GLN A 165 22.55 -0.82 -7.01
C GLN A 165 23.01 -2.25 -6.75
N GLU A 166 23.47 -2.54 -5.54
CA GLU A 166 23.89 -3.89 -5.14
C GLU A 166 22.72 -4.87 -5.27
N LYS A 167 21.51 -4.47 -4.84
CA LYS A 167 20.32 -5.31 -5.00
C LYS A 167 19.90 -5.46 -6.45
N ALA A 168 19.94 -4.39 -7.25
CA ALA A 168 19.57 -4.41 -8.67
C ALA A 168 20.45 -5.38 -9.47
N LYS A 169 21.76 -5.44 -9.18
CA LYS A 169 22.68 -6.39 -9.80
C LYS A 169 22.24 -7.85 -9.64
N LEU A 170 21.69 -8.23 -8.49
CA LEU A 170 21.19 -9.59 -8.24
C LEU A 170 20.04 -9.98 -9.17
N TYR A 171 19.29 -9.00 -9.69
CA TYR A 171 18.19 -9.21 -10.62
C TYR A 171 18.54 -8.87 -12.07
N GLY A 172 19.81 -8.59 -12.37
CA GLY A 172 20.26 -8.14 -13.68
C GLY A 172 19.69 -6.78 -14.10
N LEU A 173 19.33 -5.94 -13.13
CA LEU A 173 18.77 -4.60 -13.35
C LEU A 173 19.88 -3.54 -13.31
N ARG A 174 19.69 -2.46 -14.08
CA ARG A 174 20.53 -1.27 -14.05
C ARG A 174 19.70 -0.11 -13.55
N LEU A 175 20.26 0.63 -12.59
CA LEU A 175 19.74 1.93 -12.21
C LEU A 175 20.12 2.93 -13.30
N VAL A 176 19.14 3.69 -13.77
CA VAL A 176 19.31 4.79 -14.71
C VAL A 176 19.95 5.97 -13.98
#